data_AF-E0U5W4-F1
#
_entry.id   AF-E0U5W4-F1
#
_cell.length_a   1.000
_cell.length_b   1.000
_cell.length_c   1.000
_cell.angle_alpha   90.00
_cell.angle_beta   90.00
_cell.angle_gamma   90.00
#
_symmetry.space_group_name_H-M   'P 1'
#
loop_
_entity.id
_entity.type
_entity.pdbx_description
1 polymer ?
#
loop_
_entity_poly.entity_id
_entity_poly.type
_entity_poly.pdbx_seq_one_letter_code
_entity_poly.pdbx_strand_id
1 'polypeptide(L)' 'MTENTQLTDHEPITDQELGQVIAELEQYRERLVNETLTTAQRAKLPKNKALAQLEPLLAQIDNQLQILREQKASHH' A
#
# COMPACT_ATOMS: atom_id res chain seq x y z
N MET A 1 7.80 4.83 -34.69
CA MET A 1 6.52 4.82 -33.96
C MET A 1 6.72 3.83 -32.83
N THR A 2 6.77 4.32 -31.60
CA THR A 2 7.14 3.52 -30.43
C THR A 2 6.10 2.42 -30.20
N GLU A 3 6.56 1.18 -30.31
CA GLU A 3 5.82 -0.04 -30.07
C GLU A 3 5.20 -0.03 -28.67
N ASN A 4 3.88 -0.22 -28.64
CA ASN A 4 3.15 -0.61 -27.44
C ASN A 4 3.59 -2.01 -27.06
N THR A 5 4.51 -2.14 -26.10
CA THR A 5 4.82 -3.44 -25.50
C THR A 5 3.64 -3.89 -24.66
N GLN A 6 2.85 -4.76 -25.27
CA GLN A 6 1.85 -5.61 -24.63
C GLN A 6 2.56 -6.46 -23.56
N LEU A 7 2.45 -6.06 -22.29
CA LEU A 7 2.90 -6.84 -21.15
C LEU A 7 1.87 -7.95 -20.87
N THR A 8 1.92 -9.02 -21.66
CA THR A 8 1.24 -10.28 -21.33
C THR A 8 2.20 -11.44 -21.57
N ASP A 9 3.30 -11.45 -20.82
CA ASP A 9 4.02 -12.67 -20.47
C ASP A 9 3.98 -12.74 -18.95
N HIS A 10 3.13 -13.62 -18.40
CA HIS A 10 3.01 -13.84 -16.96
C HIS A 10 4.20 -14.68 -16.49
N GLU A 11 5.36 -14.06 -16.34
CA GLU A 11 6.40 -14.60 -15.46
C GLU A 11 5.81 -14.68 -14.04
N PRO A 12 6.00 -15.80 -13.32
CA PRO A 12 5.58 -15.90 -11.94
C PRO A 12 6.28 -14.81 -11.13
N ILE A 13 5.52 -13.99 -10.41
CA ILE A 13 6.07 -12.99 -9.48
C ILE A 13 7.07 -13.69 -8.55
N THR A 14 8.29 -13.18 -8.53
CA THR A 14 9.34 -13.69 -7.65
C THR A 14 9.15 -13.21 -6.22
N ASP A 15 9.69 -13.94 -5.25
CA ASP A 15 9.66 -13.55 -3.84
C ASP A 15 10.27 -12.16 -3.60
N GLN A 16 11.26 -11.79 -4.42
CA GLN A 16 11.92 -10.49 -4.35
C GLN A 16 10.97 -9.37 -4.79
N GLU A 17 10.30 -9.52 -5.93
CA GLU A 17 9.31 -8.56 -6.43
C GLU A 17 8.15 -8.41 -5.44
N LEU A 18 7.64 -9.54 -4.91
CA LEU A 18 6.60 -9.51 -3.90
C LEU A 18 7.06 -8.79 -2.61
N GLY A 19 8.33 -8.97 -2.23
CA GLY A 19 8.94 -8.23 -1.12
C GLY A 19 9.00 -6.73 -1.36
N GLN A 20 9.35 -6.30 -2.59
CA GLN A 20 9.38 -4.89 -2.96
C GLN A 20 7.97 -4.27 -2.93
N VAL A 21 6.97 -4.96 -3.50
CA VAL A 21 5.58 -4.49 -3.48
C VAL A 21 5.05 -4.34 -2.06
N ILE A 22 5.34 -5.30 -1.16
CA ILE A 22 4.98 -5.20 0.26
C ILE A 22 5.62 -3.96 0.89
N ALA A 23 6.92 -3.75 0.68
CA ALA A 23 7.64 -2.61 1.26
C ALA A 23 7.11 -1.26 0.74
N GLU A 24 6.82 -1.16 -0.56
CA GLU A 24 6.23 0.05 -1.15
C GLU A 24 4.84 0.34 -0.59
N LEU A 25 4.02 -0.68 -0.42
CA LEU A 25 2.67 -0.54 0.12
C LEU A 25 2.68 -0.15 1.61
N GLU A 26 3.62 -0.67 2.40
CA GLU A 26 3.86 -0.25 3.78
C GLU A 26 4.28 1.22 3.86
N GLN A 27 5.22 1.64 3.01
CA GLN A 27 5.67 3.03 2.95
C GLN A 27 4.53 3.97 2.54
N TYR A 28 3.69 3.54 1.58
CA TYR A 28 2.52 4.31 1.16
C TYR A 28 1.53 4.48 2.31
N ARG A 29 1.26 3.41 3.07
CA ARG A 29 0.41 3.45 4.25
C ARG A 29 0.90 4.45 5.30
N GLU A 30 2.21 4.43 5.59
CA GLU A 30 2.82 5.38 6.54
C GLU A 30 2.68 6.83 6.06
N ARG A 31 2.97 7.06 4.77
CA ARG A 31 2.85 8.39 4.16
C ARG A 31 1.43 8.93 4.25
N LEU A 32 0.42 8.12 3.96
CA LEU A 32 -0.99 8.50 4.09
C LEU A 32 -1.34 8.98 5.50
N VAL A 33 -0.89 8.24 6.52
CA VAL A 33 -1.10 8.64 7.93
C VAL A 33 -0.43 9.98 8.20
N ASN A 34 0.85 10.12 7.83
CA ASN A 34 1.62 11.34 8.09
C ASN A 34 1.05 12.57 7.38
N GLU A 35 0.67 12.43 6.10
CA GLU A 35 0.05 13.50 5.32
C GLU A 35 -1.32 13.89 5.87
N THR A 36 -2.12 12.91 6.29
CA THR A 36 -3.44 13.14 6.89
C THR A 36 -3.31 13.87 8.22
N LEU A 37 -2.37 13.46 9.08
CA LEU A 37 -2.12 14.14 10.36
C LEU A 37 -1.59 15.55 10.16
N THR A 38 -0.69 15.76 9.20
CA THR A 38 -0.15 17.09 8.85
C THR A 38 -1.26 18.01 8.37
N THR A 39 -2.14 17.50 7.49
CA THR A 39 -3.27 18.25 6.96
C THR A 39 -4.30 18.56 8.04
N ALA A 40 -4.61 17.58 8.89
CA ALA A 40 -5.52 17.76 10.02
C ALA A 40 -4.99 18.81 11.01
N GLN A 41 -3.69 18.79 11.30
CA GLN A 41 -3.06 19.79 12.18
C GLN A 41 -3.20 21.20 11.59
N ARG A 42 -2.94 21.38 10.30
CA ARG A 42 -3.12 22.68 9.60
C ARG A 42 -4.58 23.14 9.62
N ALA A 43 -5.52 22.20 9.47
CA ALA A 43 -6.96 22.46 9.53
C ALA A 43 -7.51 22.59 10.96
N LYS A 44 -6.67 22.44 12.01
CA LYS A 44 -7.09 22.36 13.42
C LYS A 44 -8.15 21.26 13.68
N LEU A 45 -8.16 20.22 12.84
CA LEU A 45 -9.02 19.07 13.00
C LEU A 45 -8.42 18.12 14.06
N PRO A 46 -9.22 17.65 15.04
CA PRO A 46 -8.76 16.66 15.99
C PRO A 46 -8.24 15.39 15.31
N LYS A 47 -7.10 14.88 15.80
CA LYS A 47 -6.42 13.69 15.26
C LYS A 47 -7.35 12.49 15.10
N ASN A 48 -8.21 12.24 16.09
CA ASN A 48 -9.15 11.12 16.05
C ASN A 48 -10.15 11.22 14.89
N LYS A 49 -10.67 12.43 14.60
CA LYS A 49 -11.58 12.66 13.48
C LYS A 49 -10.88 12.49 12.14
N ALA A 50 -9.64 12.94 12.02
CA ALA A 50 -8.84 12.76 10.81
C ALA A 50 -8.53 11.28 10.54
N LEU A 51 -8.11 10.54 11.58
CA LEU A 51 -7.81 9.12 11.44
C LEU A 51 -9.06 8.27 11.18
N ALA A 52 -10.22 8.61 11.76
CA ALA A 52 -11.47 7.91 11.50
C ALA A 52 -11.89 7.99 10.01
N GLN A 53 -11.54 9.07 9.32
CA GLN A 53 -11.80 9.18 7.87
C GLN A 53 -10.85 8.31 7.05
N LEU A 54 -9.63 8.09 7.54
CA LEU A 54 -8.61 7.31 6.87
C LEU A 54 -8.71 5.80 7.16
N GLU A 55 -9.30 5.43 8.31
CA GLU A 55 -9.40 4.04 8.79
C GLU A 55 -9.90 3.04 7.73
N PRO A 56 -10.97 3.30 6.95
CA PRO A 56 -11.46 2.33 5.97
C PRO A 56 -10.43 2.01 4.87
N LEU A 57 -9.61 3.00 4.48
CA LEU A 57 -8.55 2.81 3.51
C LEU A 57 -7.35 2.09 4.13
N LEU A 58 -6.97 2.43 5.36
CA LEU A 58 -5.89 1.71 6.07
C LEU A 58 -6.25 0.24 6.25
N ALA A 59 -7.50 -0.08 6.60
CA ALA A 59 -7.96 -1.45 6.74
C ALA A 59 -7.87 -2.25 5.43
N GLN A 60 -8.18 -1.62 4.29
CA GLN A 60 -8.00 -2.24 2.98
C GLN A 60 -6.53 -2.50 2.65
N ILE A 61 -5.66 -1.52 2.91
CA ILE A 61 -4.21 -1.67 2.71
C ILE A 61 -3.66 -2.77 3.63
N ASP A 62 -4.08 -2.81 4.89
CA ASP A 62 -3.66 -3.82 5.87
C ASP A 62 -4.11 -5.23 5.46
N ASN A 63 -5.33 -5.36 4.94
CA ASN A 63 -5.81 -6.63 4.41
C ASN A 63 -4.99 -7.06 3.18
N GLN A 64 -4.71 -6.14 2.25
CA GLN A 64 -3.90 -6.44 1.07
C GLN A 64 -2.46 -6.83 1.45
N LEU A 65 -1.85 -6.13 2.41
CA LEU A 65 -0.53 -6.48 2.94
C LEU A 65 -0.53 -7.89 3.55
N GLN A 66 -1.58 -8.25 4.27
CA GLN A 66 -1.71 -9.59 4.84
C GLN A 66 -1.77 -10.66 3.73
N ILE A 67 -2.59 -10.45 2.70
CA ILE A 67 -2.68 -11.35 1.54
C ILE A 67 -1.32 -11.50 0.84
N LEU A 68 -0.61 -10.41 0.60
CA LEU A 68 0.71 -10.44 -0.07
C LEU A 68 1.75 -11.17 0.78
N ARG A 69 1.73 -10.99 2.10
CA ARG A 69 2.62 -11.71 3.02
C ARG A 69 2.31 -13.21 3.06
N GLU A 70 1.03 -13.58 3.05
CA GLU A 70 0.60 -14.98 2.97
C GLU A 70 1.03 -15.62 1.64
N GLN A 71 0.87 -14.91 0.52
CA GLN A 71 1.37 -15.34 -0.79
C GLN A 71 2.87 -15.58 -0.75
N LYS A 72 3.65 -14.63 -0.21
CA LYS A 72 5.12 -14.77 -0.07
C LYS A 72 5.51 -15.96 0.80
N ALA A 73 4.80 -16.20 1.90
CA ALA A 73 5.06 -17.34 2.78
C ALA A 73 4.70 -18.68 2.13
N SER A 74 3.69 -18.72 1.26
CA SER A 74 3.30 -19.91 0.50
C SER A 74 4.20 -20.21 -0.70
N HIS A 75 5.03 -19.24 -1.10
CA HIS A 75 5.96 -19.34 -2.22
C HIS A 75 7.36 -19.85 -1.78
N HIS A 76 7.52 -20.15 -0.48
CA HIS A 76 8.78 -20.58 0.14
C HIS A 76 8.93 -22.10 0.25
#